data_AF-A0A2P4NYK9-F1
#
_entry.id   AF-A0A2P4NYK9-F1
#
_cell.length_a   1.000
_cell.length_b   1.000
_cell.length_c   1.000
_cell.angle_alpha   90.00
_cell.angle_beta   90.00
_cell.angle_gamma   90.00
#
_symmetry.space_group_name_H-M   'P 1'
#
loop_
_entity.id
_entity.type
_entity.pdbx_description
1 polymer ?
#
loop_
_entity_poly.entity_id
_entity_poly.type
_entity_poly.pdbx_seq_one_letter_code
_entity_poly.pdbx_strand_id
1 'polypeptide(L)'
;MEFFIRPNPNPFVKTINRAIYETWGGEAMINFKWEKYGRYYYAIIWIIFAALLGCFTAATTLSEDYISEKDRKILYISSIFLGIIHLIIELRQFIYDPIAWISDPWNYFDLGAYLLPTCTSIYSLKNDDKIFFLISISCLLLDLKFLLFFRVFESFGLYFVIIISVAKQIASFLIILFFILVSFAHAFLILLKPRNIYSLSEPPPADNNDINNPWHLTNTFNSNDGTPVLFQQPNANTNMFTDYRTSLFSMYLYLTGNPNALPNWEFKNNAPIDILMVSFSLLIAVYLMNLLIGLLNLAIQRDNNRVSYLLQSATILSEIELFYLLPNQRRWKTWFPDVIYYHANIDKTRREIKEINKDGEWKYDTEFPEIRKMRENLLKKLNIRDRHQQK
;
A
#
# COMPACT_ATOMS: atom_id res chain seq x y z
N MET A 1 33.59 -11.69 5.34
CA MET A 1 32.83 -10.50 4.89
C MET A 1 31.98 -10.79 3.66
N GLU A 2 32.54 -11.42 2.62
CA GLU A 2 31.85 -11.70 1.35
C GLU A 2 30.54 -12.50 1.51
N PHE A 3 30.53 -13.56 2.33
CA PHE A 3 29.32 -14.35 2.61
C PHE A 3 28.20 -13.61 3.37
N PHE A 4 28.53 -12.51 4.07
CA PHE A 4 27.55 -11.76 4.86
C PHE A 4 26.90 -10.62 4.06
N ILE A 5 27.66 -10.01 3.13
CA ILE A 5 27.20 -8.90 2.30
C ILE A 5 26.58 -9.41 0.99
N ARG A 6 27.16 -10.44 0.37
CA ARG A 6 26.65 -11.07 -0.87
C ARG A 6 26.46 -12.58 -0.68
N PRO A 7 25.36 -13.01 -0.07
CA PRO A 7 25.02 -14.42 0.03
C PRO A 7 24.82 -15.06 -1.36
N ASN A 8 25.47 -16.19 -1.62
CA ASN A 8 25.21 -16.95 -2.84
C ASN A 8 23.75 -17.46 -2.84
N PRO A 9 22.95 -17.09 -3.85
CA PRO A 9 21.55 -17.52 -3.92
C PRO A 9 21.49 -19.00 -4.27
N ASN A 10 20.61 -19.72 -3.59
CA ASN A 10 20.32 -21.12 -3.91
C ASN A 10 19.38 -21.21 -5.14
N PRO A 11 19.12 -22.41 -5.69
CA PRO A 11 18.24 -22.56 -6.84
C PRO A 11 16.84 -21.96 -6.63
N PHE A 12 16.26 -22.13 -5.43
CA PHE A 12 14.94 -21.57 -5.10
C PHE A 12 14.87 -20.06 -5.31
N VAL A 13 15.84 -19.30 -4.79
CA VAL A 13 15.93 -17.85 -4.96
C VAL A 13 16.11 -17.47 -6.44
N LYS A 14 16.89 -18.24 -7.20
CA LYS A 14 17.16 -17.97 -8.62
C LYS A 14 15.98 -18.27 -9.55
N THR A 15 15.09 -19.18 -9.16
CA THR A 15 14.05 -19.74 -10.05
C THR A 15 12.64 -19.31 -9.69
N ILE A 16 12.45 -18.24 -8.91
CA ILE A 16 11.11 -17.72 -8.59
C ILE A 16 10.40 -17.34 -9.89
N ASN A 17 9.41 -18.15 -10.29
CA ASN A 17 8.66 -17.98 -11.53
C ASN A 17 7.20 -18.36 -11.32
N ARG A 18 6.28 -17.58 -11.89
CA ARG A 18 4.82 -17.80 -11.84
C ARG A 18 4.43 -19.23 -12.19
N ALA A 19 5.01 -19.81 -13.25
CA ALA A 19 4.69 -21.16 -13.73
C ALA A 19 4.94 -22.26 -12.69
N ILE A 20 5.92 -22.07 -11.79
CA ILE A 20 6.20 -23.05 -10.73
C ILE A 20 5.05 -23.07 -9.71
N TYR A 21 4.53 -21.89 -9.35
CA TYR A 21 3.49 -21.74 -8.33
C TYR A 21 2.07 -21.97 -8.85
N GLU A 22 1.91 -22.16 -10.16
CA GLU A 22 0.69 -22.74 -10.74
C GLU A 22 0.56 -24.24 -10.42
N THR A 23 1.67 -24.90 -10.05
CA THR A 23 1.68 -26.33 -9.71
C THR A 23 1.57 -26.58 -8.21
N TRP A 24 1.02 -27.74 -7.83
CA TRP A 24 1.00 -28.20 -6.43
C TRP A 24 2.40 -28.38 -5.84
N GLY A 25 3.42 -28.62 -6.68
CA GLY A 25 4.82 -28.73 -6.25
C GLY A 25 5.37 -27.39 -5.73
N GLY A 26 5.04 -26.29 -6.40
CA GLY A 26 5.41 -24.95 -5.97
C GLY A 26 4.79 -24.59 -4.61
N GLU A 27 3.49 -24.83 -4.45
CA GLU A 27 2.78 -24.62 -3.18
C GLU A 27 3.35 -25.51 -2.05
N ALA A 28 3.59 -26.79 -2.32
CA ALA A 28 4.19 -27.72 -1.35
C ALA A 28 5.58 -27.26 -0.88
N MET A 29 6.40 -26.74 -1.80
CA MET A 29 7.73 -26.22 -1.50
C MET A 29 7.66 -25.00 -0.56
N ILE A 30 6.74 -24.06 -0.81
CA ILE A 30 6.52 -22.90 0.05
C ILE A 30 6.06 -23.32 1.44
N ASN A 31 5.06 -24.20 1.52
CA ASN A 31 4.55 -24.70 2.79
C ASN A 31 5.63 -25.41 3.61
N PHE A 32 6.45 -26.25 2.96
CA PHE A 32 7.57 -26.92 3.62
C PHE A 32 8.56 -25.92 4.22
N LYS A 33 9.02 -24.94 3.43
CA LYS A 33 9.99 -23.93 3.87
C LYS A 33 9.43 -23.06 5.00
N TRP A 34 8.17 -22.66 4.88
CA TRP A 34 7.46 -21.90 5.90
C TRP A 34 7.40 -22.65 7.24
N GLU A 35 7.04 -23.93 7.23
CA GLU A 35 6.96 -24.77 8.44
C GLU A 35 8.33 -25.05 9.08
N LYS A 36 9.38 -25.21 8.26
CA LYS A 36 10.72 -25.55 8.78
C LYS A 36 11.43 -24.39 9.45
N TYR A 37 11.46 -23.22 8.81
CA TYR A 37 12.21 -22.08 9.34
C TYR A 37 11.49 -20.74 9.12
N GLY A 38 10.70 -20.60 8.04
CA GLY A 38 10.09 -19.34 7.65
C GLY A 38 9.26 -18.71 8.77
N ARG A 39 8.35 -19.47 9.37
CA ARG A 39 7.47 -19.00 10.46
C ARG A 39 8.23 -18.48 11.67
N TYR A 40 9.36 -19.12 12.02
CA TYR A 40 10.15 -18.77 13.19
C TYR A 40 10.93 -17.48 12.97
N TYR A 41 11.62 -17.36 11.83
CA TYR A 41 12.34 -16.14 11.47
C TYR A 41 11.40 -14.97 11.29
N TYR A 42 10.28 -15.19 10.61
CA TYR A 42 9.27 -14.16 10.42
C TYR A 42 8.70 -13.67 11.76
N ALA A 43 8.40 -14.58 12.70
CA ALA A 43 7.96 -14.22 14.03
C ALA A 43 9.01 -13.41 14.81
N ILE A 44 10.30 -13.77 14.72
CA ILE A 44 11.39 -13.00 15.36
C ILE A 44 11.46 -11.58 14.80
N ILE A 45 11.43 -11.44 13.47
CA ILE A 45 11.46 -10.13 12.79
C ILE A 45 10.26 -9.29 13.24
N TRP A 46 9.08 -9.91 13.29
CA TRP A 46 7.85 -9.24 13.69
C TRP A 46 7.87 -8.82 15.18
N ILE A 47 8.43 -9.64 16.07
CA ILE A 47 8.58 -9.30 17.51
C ILE A 47 9.55 -8.14 17.70
N ILE A 48 10.71 -8.14 17.02
CA ILE A 48 11.68 -7.05 17.08
C ILE A 48 11.02 -5.75 16.57
N PHE A 49 10.27 -5.84 15.48
CA PHE A 49 9.52 -4.71 14.95
C PHE A 49 8.42 -4.22 15.90
N ALA A 50 7.66 -5.13 16.52
CA ALA A 50 6.63 -4.78 17.49
C ALA A 50 7.24 -4.08 18.73
N ALA A 51 8.45 -4.49 19.14
CA ALA A 51 9.20 -3.79 20.18
C ALA A 51 9.61 -2.37 19.73
N LEU A 52 10.04 -2.19 18.47
CA LEU A 52 10.33 -0.86 17.91
C LEU A 52 9.08 0.04 17.94
N LEU A 53 7.97 -0.46 17.41
CA LEU A 53 6.68 0.23 17.40
C LEU A 53 6.26 0.59 18.83
N GLY A 54 6.31 -0.35 19.76
CA GLY A 54 5.93 -0.15 21.15
C GLY A 54 6.82 0.88 21.86
N CYS A 55 8.15 0.79 21.70
CA CYS A 55 9.06 1.75 22.30
C CYS A 55 8.86 3.17 21.74
N PHE A 56 8.73 3.31 20.42
CA PHE A 56 8.61 4.63 19.79
C PHE A 56 7.26 5.28 20.11
N THR A 57 6.17 4.52 20.02
CA THR A 57 4.84 5.04 20.33
C THR A 57 4.73 5.39 21.81
N ALA A 58 5.19 4.54 22.73
CA ALA A 58 5.20 4.86 24.16
C ALA A 58 6.05 6.11 24.48
N ALA A 59 7.20 6.30 23.84
CA ALA A 59 8.05 7.47 24.04
C ALA A 59 7.41 8.79 23.55
N THR A 60 6.54 8.71 22.55
CA THR A 60 5.97 9.87 21.87
C THR A 60 4.57 10.23 22.35
N THR A 61 3.75 9.26 22.76
CA THR A 61 2.33 9.47 23.09
C THR A 61 2.03 9.51 24.58
N LEU A 62 2.82 8.86 25.44
CA LEU A 62 2.57 8.88 26.89
C LEU A 62 2.87 10.27 27.47
N SER A 63 1.95 10.76 28.31
CA SER A 63 2.14 12.02 29.03
C SER A 63 3.16 11.86 30.16
N GLU A 64 3.64 12.99 30.67
CA GLU A 64 4.62 13.05 31.76
C GLU A 64 4.12 12.42 33.07
N ASP A 65 2.80 12.33 33.24
CA ASP A 65 2.18 11.68 34.40
C ASP A 65 2.39 10.15 34.41
N TYR A 66 2.58 9.55 33.23
CA TYR A 66 2.71 8.09 33.08
C TYR A 66 4.15 7.61 32.92
N ILE A 67 5.06 8.47 32.44
CA ILE A 67 6.45 8.08 32.19
C ILE A 67 7.43 9.18 32.59
N SER A 68 8.47 8.79 33.31
CA SER A 68 9.55 9.71 33.69
C SER A 68 10.36 10.15 32.45
N GLU A 69 10.94 11.35 32.51
CA GLU A 69 11.91 11.83 31.52
C GLU A 69 13.03 10.82 31.22
N LYS A 70 13.52 10.15 32.27
CA LYS A 70 14.59 9.15 32.17
C LYS A 70 14.13 7.94 31.37
N ASP A 71 12.96 7.40 31.69
CA ASP A 71 12.42 6.21 31.01
C ASP A 71 12.06 6.54 29.56
N ARG A 72 11.54 7.74 29.31
CA ARG A 72 11.26 8.23 27.95
C ARG A 72 12.53 8.32 27.10
N LYS A 73 13.63 8.82 27.67
CA LYS A 73 14.95 8.82 27.00
C LYS A 73 15.43 7.40 26.70
N ILE A 74 15.24 6.46 27.63
CA ILE A 74 15.57 5.04 27.41
C ILE A 74 14.74 4.46 26.26
N LEU A 75 13.44 4.75 26.18
CA LEU A 75 12.59 4.28 25.08
C LEU A 75 13.02 4.83 23.72
N TYR A 76 13.42 6.10 23.62
CA TYR A 76 13.98 6.66 22.39
C TYR A 76 15.30 5.98 22.00
N ILE A 77 16.20 5.75 22.96
CA ILE A 77 17.46 5.04 22.71
C ILE A 77 17.19 3.61 22.22
N SER A 78 16.26 2.89 22.84
CA SER A 78 15.82 1.55 22.41
C SER A 78 15.22 1.58 21.00
N SER A 79 14.41 2.60 20.68
CA SER A 79 13.83 2.78 19.34
C SER A 79 14.91 3.01 18.29
N ILE A 80 15.93 3.81 18.58
CA ILE A 80 17.08 4.02 17.68
C ILE A 80 17.81 2.70 17.44
N PHE A 81 18.12 1.95 18.49
CA PHE A 81 18.82 0.69 18.38
C PHE A 81 18.05 -0.34 17.53
N LEU A 82 16.75 -0.51 17.82
CA LEU A 82 15.88 -1.44 17.08
C LEU A 82 15.69 -0.99 15.61
N GLY A 83 15.53 0.31 15.37
CA GLY A 83 15.43 0.88 14.02
C GLY A 83 16.71 0.65 13.20
N ILE A 84 17.88 0.84 13.80
CA ILE A 84 19.17 0.58 13.14
C ILE A 84 19.32 -0.89 12.74
N ILE A 85 18.87 -1.84 13.57
CA ILE A 85 18.90 -3.28 13.22
C ILE A 85 18.15 -3.54 11.91
N HIS A 86 16.94 -3.00 11.77
CA HIS A 86 16.16 -3.14 10.54
C HIS A 86 16.81 -2.41 9.35
N LEU A 87 17.31 -1.18 9.56
CA LEU A 87 18.00 -0.41 8.51
C LEU A 87 19.25 -1.10 7.97
N ILE A 88 20.01 -1.81 8.81
CA ILE A 88 21.17 -2.60 8.37
C ILE A 88 20.74 -3.72 7.42
N ILE A 89 19.60 -4.35 7.70
CA ILE A 89 19.07 -5.40 6.83
C ILE A 89 18.64 -4.80 5.49
N GLU A 90 17.87 -3.71 5.49
CA GLU A 90 17.46 -2.98 4.27
C GLU A 90 18.66 -2.54 3.43
N LEU A 91 19.67 -1.95 4.08
CA LEU A 91 20.90 -1.54 3.41
C LEU A 91 21.60 -2.72 2.73
N ARG A 92 21.61 -3.90 3.38
CA ARG A 92 22.19 -5.10 2.78
C ARG A 92 21.38 -5.58 1.58
N GLN A 93 20.05 -5.50 1.62
CA GLN A 93 19.21 -5.84 0.45
C GLN A 93 19.52 -4.91 -0.73
N PHE A 94 19.61 -3.61 -0.46
CA PHE A 94 19.97 -2.61 -1.46
C PHE A 94 21.37 -2.85 -2.06
N ILE A 95 22.37 -3.20 -1.26
CA ILE A 95 23.73 -3.52 -1.75
C ILE A 95 23.76 -4.81 -2.58
N TYR A 96 22.87 -5.77 -2.27
CA TYR A 96 22.80 -7.05 -2.96
C TYR A 96 22.27 -6.91 -4.39
N ASP A 97 21.11 -6.27 -4.55
CA ASP A 97 20.51 -6.00 -5.85
C ASP A 97 19.76 -4.65 -5.84
N PRO A 98 20.44 -3.55 -6.19
CA PRO A 98 19.85 -2.21 -6.16
C PRO A 98 18.66 -2.07 -7.12
N ILE A 99 18.71 -2.74 -8.27
CA ILE A 99 17.68 -2.60 -9.32
C ILE A 99 16.41 -3.31 -8.89
N ALA A 100 16.52 -4.54 -8.38
CA ALA A 100 15.39 -5.25 -7.79
C ALA A 100 14.83 -4.48 -6.59
N TRP A 101 15.71 -3.94 -5.75
CA TRP A 101 15.29 -3.19 -4.56
C TRP A 101 14.46 -1.94 -4.90
N ILE A 102 14.91 -1.13 -5.87
CA ILE A 102 14.21 0.08 -6.36
C ILE A 102 12.89 -0.25 -7.06
N SER A 103 12.79 -1.45 -7.65
CA SER A 103 11.59 -1.86 -8.39
C SER A 103 10.45 -2.35 -7.48
N ASP A 104 10.76 -2.70 -6.22
CA ASP A 104 9.77 -3.18 -5.26
C ASP A 104 9.20 -2.01 -4.43
N PRO A 105 7.89 -1.69 -4.55
CA PRO A 105 7.27 -0.64 -3.75
C PRO A 105 7.35 -0.89 -2.24
N TRP A 106 7.46 -2.14 -1.81
CA TRP A 106 7.50 -2.49 -0.38
C TRP A 106 8.75 -1.99 0.32
N ASN A 107 9.87 -1.98 -0.38
CA ASN A 107 11.14 -1.55 0.17
C ASN A 107 11.14 -0.06 0.55
N TYR A 108 10.37 0.78 -0.16
CA TYR A 108 10.19 2.19 0.20
C TYR A 108 9.38 2.36 1.48
N PHE A 109 8.32 1.56 1.66
CA PHE A 109 7.55 1.54 2.90
C PHE A 109 8.42 1.08 4.07
N ASP A 110 9.22 0.04 3.88
CA ASP A 110 10.11 -0.53 4.89
C ASP A 110 11.18 0.50 5.29
N LEU A 111 11.86 1.10 4.30
CA LEU A 111 12.84 2.15 4.54
C LEU A 111 12.21 3.34 5.29
N GLY A 112 11.03 3.81 4.87
CA GLY A 112 10.34 4.92 5.54
C GLY A 112 9.98 4.60 6.99
N ALA A 113 9.43 3.41 7.23
CA ALA A 113 9.02 2.94 8.54
C ALA A 113 10.18 2.71 9.51
N TYR A 114 11.40 2.47 9.01
CA TYR A 114 12.58 2.32 9.87
C TYR A 114 13.39 3.61 10.00
N LEU A 115 13.56 4.36 8.91
CA LEU A 115 14.39 5.56 8.88
C LEU A 115 13.74 6.70 9.64
N LEU A 116 12.45 6.99 9.37
CA LEU A 116 11.79 8.18 9.91
C LEU A 116 11.64 8.13 11.45
N PRO A 117 11.22 7.01 12.07
CA PRO A 117 11.17 6.92 13.53
C PRO A 117 12.55 6.95 14.17
N THR A 118 13.57 6.39 13.51
CA THR A 118 14.97 6.45 13.99
C THR A 118 15.46 7.90 14.01
N CYS A 119 15.30 8.64 12.90
CA CYS A 119 15.65 10.05 12.83
C CYS A 119 14.86 10.90 13.82
N THR A 120 13.55 10.64 13.95
CA THR A 120 12.68 11.35 14.90
C THR A 120 13.11 11.10 16.33
N SER A 121 13.48 9.86 16.68
CA SER A 121 14.01 9.54 18.01
C SER A 121 15.34 10.25 18.30
N ILE A 122 16.26 10.33 17.34
CA ILE A 122 17.52 11.07 17.48
C ILE A 122 17.23 12.56 17.68
N TYR A 123 16.29 13.12 16.91
CA TYR A 123 15.92 14.51 17.01
C TYR A 123 15.31 14.84 18.38
N SER A 124 14.35 14.03 18.85
CA SER A 124 13.69 14.18 20.15
C SER A 124 14.62 14.01 21.35
N LEU A 125 15.79 13.36 21.18
CA LEU A 125 16.81 13.29 22.23
C LEU A 125 17.74 14.50 22.27
N LYS A 126 17.89 15.21 21.14
CA LYS A 126 18.81 16.35 21.01
C LYS A 126 18.14 17.69 21.29
N ASN A 127 16.86 17.81 20.95
CA ASN A 127 16.10 19.04 21.07
C ASN A 127 14.92 18.84 22.02
N ASP A 128 14.65 19.84 22.86
CA ASP A 128 13.49 19.82 23.74
C ASP A 128 12.17 20.02 22.97
N ASP A 129 12.25 20.68 21.81
CA ASP A 129 11.10 20.90 20.94
C ASP A 129 10.73 19.64 20.15
N LYS A 130 9.50 19.15 20.35
CA LYS A 130 8.95 18.02 19.59
C LYS A 130 8.39 18.50 18.25
N ILE A 131 8.89 17.95 17.14
CA ILE A 131 8.26 18.12 15.82
C ILE A 131 7.10 17.14 15.70
N PHE A 132 5.91 17.57 16.13
CA PHE A 132 4.70 16.75 16.10
C PHE A 132 4.40 16.15 14.72
N PHE A 133 4.64 16.92 13.65
CA PHE A 133 4.47 16.42 12.28
C PHE A 133 5.31 15.16 11.99
N LEU A 134 6.60 15.16 12.35
CA LEU A 134 7.49 14.01 12.13
C LEU A 134 7.10 12.82 13.01
N ILE A 135 6.70 13.08 14.25
CA ILE A 135 6.19 12.05 15.16
C ILE A 135 4.93 11.39 14.56
N SER A 136 3.96 12.19 14.10
CA SER A 136 2.70 11.69 13.54
C SER A 136 2.94 10.85 12.28
N ILE A 137 3.77 11.31 11.35
CA ILE A 137 4.09 10.54 10.13
C ILE A 137 4.90 9.28 10.47
N SER A 138 5.81 9.34 11.45
CA SER A 138 6.57 8.17 11.92
C SER A 138 5.65 7.09 12.50
N CYS A 139 4.71 7.48 13.36
CA CYS A 139 3.71 6.55 13.91
C CYS A 139 2.87 5.92 12.78
N LEU A 140 2.36 6.74 11.85
CA LEU A 140 1.56 6.25 10.73
C LEU A 140 2.34 5.23 9.88
N LEU A 141 3.61 5.50 9.57
CA LEU A 141 4.43 4.57 8.79
C LEU A 141 4.72 3.26 9.55
N LEU A 142 4.97 3.34 10.86
CA LEU A 142 5.13 2.14 11.69
C LEU A 142 3.84 1.31 11.74
N ASP A 143 2.68 1.95 11.90
CA ASP A 143 1.37 1.27 11.95
C ASP A 143 1.04 0.61 10.59
N LEU A 144 1.28 1.31 9.48
CA LEU A 144 1.12 0.75 8.14
C LEU A 144 2.07 -0.42 7.91
N LYS A 145 3.34 -0.31 8.33
CA LYS A 145 4.29 -1.41 8.26
C LYS A 145 3.88 -2.59 9.13
N PHE A 146 3.29 -2.36 10.30
CA PHE A 146 2.72 -3.41 11.13
C PHE A 146 1.65 -4.19 10.37
N LEU A 147 0.76 -3.48 9.68
CA LEU A 147 -0.28 -4.08 8.84
C LEU A 147 0.32 -4.93 7.70
N LEU A 148 1.46 -4.53 7.12
CA LEU A 148 2.13 -5.32 6.08
C LEU A 148 2.65 -6.68 6.57
N PHE A 149 2.85 -6.88 7.88
CA PHE A 149 3.21 -8.21 8.39
C PHE A 149 2.10 -9.25 8.20
N PHE A 150 0.84 -8.84 8.00
CA PHE A 150 -0.24 -9.78 7.75
C PHE A 150 -0.21 -10.41 6.36
N ARG A 151 0.58 -9.84 5.44
CA ARG A 151 0.70 -10.27 4.04
C ARG A 151 1.12 -11.73 3.87
N VAL A 152 1.83 -12.29 4.84
CA VAL A 152 2.27 -13.70 4.81
C VAL A 152 1.16 -14.69 5.14
N PHE A 153 0.07 -14.25 5.76
CA PHE A 153 -1.04 -15.13 6.12
C PHE A 153 -2.05 -15.17 4.98
N GLU A 154 -2.46 -16.36 4.56
CA GLU A 154 -3.35 -16.55 3.41
C GLU A 154 -4.65 -15.73 3.50
N SER A 155 -5.25 -15.66 4.70
CA SER A 155 -6.49 -14.92 4.95
C SER A 155 -6.38 -13.42 4.63
N PHE A 156 -5.18 -12.84 4.72
CA PHE A 156 -4.95 -11.41 4.50
C PHE A 156 -4.14 -11.14 3.22
N GLY A 157 -3.13 -11.99 2.94
CA GLY A 157 -2.22 -11.87 1.81
C GLY A 157 -2.92 -11.82 0.46
N LEU A 158 -4.00 -12.58 0.28
CA LEU A 158 -4.82 -12.50 -0.94
C LEU A 158 -5.35 -11.07 -1.17
N TYR A 159 -5.81 -10.38 -0.12
CA TYR A 159 -6.27 -9.00 -0.24
C TYR A 159 -5.13 -8.03 -0.57
N PHE A 160 -3.94 -8.20 0.03
CA PHE A 160 -2.78 -7.38 -0.32
C PHE A 160 -2.39 -7.55 -1.79
N VAL A 161 -2.39 -8.77 -2.30
CA VAL A 161 -2.11 -9.06 -3.71
C VAL A 161 -3.12 -8.38 -4.62
N ILE A 162 -4.41 -8.47 -4.30
CA ILE A 162 -5.47 -7.79 -5.05
C ILE A 162 -5.25 -6.28 -5.03
N ILE A 163 -5.00 -5.67 -3.86
CA ILE A 163 -4.77 -4.24 -3.72
C ILE A 163 -3.61 -3.76 -4.61
N ILE A 164 -2.48 -4.47 -4.62
CA ILE A 164 -1.34 -4.10 -5.47
C ILE A 164 -1.66 -4.27 -6.96
N SER A 165 -2.25 -5.42 -7.34
CA SER A 165 -2.54 -5.72 -8.74
C SER A 165 -3.50 -4.67 -9.32
N VAL A 166 -4.54 -4.36 -8.56
CA VAL A 166 -5.49 -3.29 -8.88
C VAL A 166 -4.79 -1.93 -8.97
N ALA A 167 -3.96 -1.57 -7.98
CA ALA A 167 -3.22 -0.30 -7.98
C ALA A 167 -2.33 -0.13 -9.22
N LYS A 168 -1.61 -1.20 -9.63
CA LYS A 168 -0.80 -1.19 -10.86
C LYS A 168 -1.65 -0.98 -12.11
N GLN A 169 -2.83 -1.59 -12.16
CA GLN A 169 -3.72 -1.49 -13.32
C GLN A 169 -4.37 -0.11 -13.46
N ILE A 170 -4.74 0.54 -12.34
CA ILE A 170 -5.38 1.86 -12.37
C ILE A 170 -4.38 3.03 -12.34
N ALA A 171 -3.08 2.78 -12.21
CA ALA A 171 -2.07 3.84 -12.10
C ALA A 171 -2.13 4.85 -13.27
N SER A 172 -2.25 4.37 -14.51
CA SER A 172 -2.39 5.24 -15.69
C SER A 172 -3.68 6.07 -15.64
N PHE A 173 -4.77 5.51 -15.11
CA PHE A 173 -6.02 6.24 -14.93
C PHE A 173 -5.87 7.36 -13.89
N LEU A 174 -5.18 7.12 -12.78
CA LEU A 174 -4.92 8.15 -11.76
C LEU A 174 -4.09 9.31 -12.31
N ILE A 175 -3.14 9.04 -13.21
CA ILE A 175 -2.37 10.09 -13.90
C ILE A 175 -3.28 10.97 -14.77
N ILE A 176 -4.18 10.35 -15.54
CA ILE A 176 -5.15 11.08 -16.37
C ILE A 176 -6.06 11.94 -15.47
N LEU A 177 -6.60 11.36 -14.40
CA LEU A 177 -7.44 12.07 -13.44
C LEU A 177 -6.71 13.26 -12.82
N PHE A 178 -5.42 13.11 -12.48
CA PHE A 178 -4.60 14.20 -11.95
C PHE A 178 -4.49 15.37 -12.94
N PHE A 179 -4.20 15.12 -14.23
CA PHE A 179 -4.15 16.19 -15.23
C PHE A 179 -5.49 16.89 -15.44
N ILE A 180 -6.60 16.15 -15.34
CA ILE A 180 -7.95 16.72 -15.39
C ILE A 180 -8.16 17.65 -14.19
N LEU A 181 -7.84 17.21 -12.97
CA LEU A 181 -7.94 18.04 -11.76
C LEU A 181 -7.10 19.33 -11.88
N VAL A 182 -5.86 19.21 -12.36
CA VAL A 182 -4.97 20.35 -12.62
C VAL A 182 -5.59 21.34 -13.61
N SER A 183 -6.16 20.83 -14.70
CA SER A 183 -6.78 21.66 -15.76
C SER A 183 -8.00 22.42 -15.24
N PHE A 184 -8.89 21.74 -14.51
CA PHE A 184 -10.06 22.40 -13.92
C PHE A 184 -9.69 23.33 -12.77
N ALA A 185 -8.73 22.97 -11.93
CA ALA A 185 -8.24 23.86 -10.87
C ALA A 185 -7.69 25.16 -11.47
N HIS A 186 -6.95 25.07 -12.58
CA HIS A 186 -6.46 26.25 -13.27
C HIS A 186 -7.60 27.11 -13.85
N ALA A 187 -8.61 26.49 -14.47
CA ALA A 187 -9.76 27.20 -15.02
C ALA A 187 -10.59 27.90 -13.93
N PHE A 188 -10.91 27.19 -12.85
CA PHE A 188 -11.61 27.77 -11.69
C PHE A 188 -10.76 28.82 -10.99
N LEU A 189 -9.44 28.65 -10.89
CA LEU A 189 -8.56 29.66 -10.33
C LEU A 189 -8.68 30.98 -11.12
N ILE A 190 -8.62 30.94 -12.45
CA ILE A 190 -8.72 32.15 -13.26
C ILE A 190 -10.07 32.85 -13.04
N LEU A 191 -11.15 32.07 -12.90
CA LEU A 191 -12.51 32.61 -12.81
C LEU A 191 -12.89 33.10 -11.40
N LEU A 192 -12.38 32.44 -10.36
CA LEU A 192 -12.79 32.64 -8.96
C LEU A 192 -11.73 33.39 -8.13
N LYS A 193 -10.57 33.69 -8.72
CA LYS A 193 -9.54 34.50 -8.06
C LYS A 193 -10.03 35.94 -7.89
N PRO A 194 -9.86 36.55 -6.70
CA PRO A 194 -10.15 37.96 -6.51
C PRO A 194 -9.19 38.82 -7.34
N ARG A 195 -9.69 39.95 -7.84
CA ARG A 195 -8.91 40.89 -8.67
C ARG A 195 -7.81 41.58 -7.87
N ASN A 196 -8.08 41.84 -6.59
CA ASN A 196 -7.16 42.48 -5.66
C ASN A 196 -6.88 41.59 -4.46
N ILE A 197 -5.84 41.93 -3.72
CA ILE A 197 -5.53 41.31 -2.43
C ILE A 197 -6.41 42.00 -1.37
N TYR A 198 -7.24 41.22 -0.67
CA TYR A 198 -8.12 41.71 0.39
C TYR A 198 -7.59 41.31 1.76
N SER A 199 -7.67 42.24 2.72
CA SER A 199 -7.46 41.91 4.13
C SER A 199 -8.62 41.07 4.66
N LEU A 200 -8.34 40.10 5.53
CA LEU A 200 -9.36 39.31 6.22
C LEU A 200 -9.85 39.97 7.52
N SER A 201 -9.17 41.01 8.00
CA SER A 201 -9.54 41.74 9.22
C SER A 201 -10.35 43.00 8.94
N GLU A 202 -10.21 43.58 7.74
CA GLU A 202 -10.83 44.84 7.37
C GLU A 202 -11.63 44.68 6.07
N PRO A 203 -12.90 45.12 6.03
CA PRO A 203 -13.71 45.05 4.82
C PRO A 203 -13.18 46.03 3.77
N PRO A 204 -13.27 45.69 2.48
CA PRO A 204 -12.88 46.60 1.41
C PRO A 204 -13.85 47.79 1.32
N PRO A 205 -13.47 48.85 0.58
CA PRO A 205 -14.33 50.00 0.30
C PRO A 205 -15.73 49.58 -0.20
N ALA A 206 -16.75 50.34 0.18
CA ALA A 206 -18.16 50.03 -0.14
C ALA A 206 -18.48 50.03 -1.65
N ASP A 207 -17.62 50.63 -2.48
CA ASP A 207 -17.68 50.65 -3.94
C ASP A 207 -16.98 49.45 -4.61
N ASN A 208 -16.50 48.48 -3.83
CA ASN A 208 -15.88 47.27 -4.35
C ASN A 208 -16.88 46.41 -5.13
N ASN A 209 -16.59 46.19 -6.41
CA ASN A 209 -17.43 45.40 -7.33
C ASN A 209 -16.88 44.00 -7.65
N ASP A 210 -15.91 43.53 -6.87
CA ASP A 210 -15.30 42.22 -7.05
C ASP A 210 -16.16 41.14 -6.40
N ILE A 211 -16.87 40.37 -7.22
CA ILE A 211 -17.75 39.29 -6.78
C ILE A 211 -16.97 38.18 -6.05
N ASN A 212 -15.67 38.02 -6.36
CA ASN A 212 -14.82 36.97 -5.79
C ASN A 212 -14.12 37.39 -4.49
N ASN A 213 -14.40 38.60 -3.99
CA ASN A 213 -13.94 39.09 -2.71
C ASN A 213 -14.41 38.16 -1.57
N PRO A 214 -13.52 37.70 -0.67
CA PRO A 214 -13.88 36.88 0.48
C PRO A 214 -15.02 37.45 1.35
N TRP A 215 -15.13 38.78 1.49
CA TRP A 215 -16.20 39.44 2.25
C TRP A 215 -17.56 39.41 1.55
N HIS A 216 -17.61 39.23 0.24
CA HIS A 216 -18.85 39.01 -0.50
C HIS A 216 -19.35 37.56 -0.39
N LEU A 217 -18.42 36.64 -0.12
CA LEU A 217 -18.65 35.20 -0.05
C LEU A 217 -19.08 34.72 1.35
N THR A 218 -19.17 35.61 2.34
CA THR A 218 -19.57 35.26 3.72
C THR A 218 -21.05 35.47 3.96
N ASN A 219 -21.59 34.69 4.90
CA ASN A 219 -22.98 34.82 5.29
C ASN A 219 -23.24 36.16 5.99
N THR A 220 -24.31 36.83 5.60
CA THR A 220 -24.84 38.02 6.27
C THR A 220 -25.93 37.60 7.26
N PHE A 221 -25.75 37.92 8.54
CA PHE A 221 -26.79 37.70 9.55
C PHE A 221 -27.61 38.99 9.71
N ASN A 222 -28.87 38.91 9.32
CA ASN A 222 -29.86 39.94 9.63
C ASN A 222 -30.37 39.69 11.05
N SER A 223 -30.06 40.59 11.98
CA SER A 223 -30.81 40.65 13.24
C SER A 223 -32.18 41.26 12.95
N ASN A 224 -33.25 40.59 13.37
CA ASN A 224 -34.63 40.97 13.11
C ASN A 224 -35.07 42.30 13.79
N ASP A 225 -34.18 42.99 14.51
CA ASP A 225 -34.48 44.13 15.39
C ASP A 225 -33.71 45.42 15.05
N GLY A 226 -33.46 45.71 13.76
CA GLY A 226 -32.97 47.03 13.33
C GLY A 226 -31.52 47.37 13.73
N THR A 227 -30.73 46.39 14.17
CA THR A 227 -29.28 46.49 14.39
C THR A 227 -28.50 46.24 13.08
N PRO A 228 -27.25 46.74 12.95
CA PRO A 228 -26.48 46.61 11.71
C PRO A 228 -26.25 45.15 11.33
N VAL A 229 -26.33 44.87 10.02
CA VAL A 229 -26.02 43.57 9.42
C VAL A 229 -24.66 43.09 9.90
N LEU A 230 -24.62 41.94 10.59
CA LEU A 230 -23.38 41.32 11.04
C LEU A 230 -22.82 40.45 9.92
N PHE A 231 -21.67 40.83 9.39
CA PHE A 231 -20.91 40.01 8.45
C PHE A 231 -20.15 38.93 9.21
N GLN A 232 -20.26 37.68 8.78
CA GLN A 232 -19.29 36.69 9.20
C GLN A 232 -17.92 37.09 8.64
N GLN A 233 -16.92 37.19 9.50
CA GLN A 233 -15.57 37.52 9.09
C GLN A 233 -15.02 36.39 8.18
N PRO A 234 -14.50 36.70 6.98
CA PRO A 234 -13.93 35.70 6.10
C PRO A 234 -12.63 35.14 6.69
N ASN A 235 -12.34 33.89 6.33
CA ASN A 235 -11.07 33.25 6.63
C ASN A 235 -10.37 32.82 5.33
N ALA A 236 -9.16 32.27 5.46
CA ALA A 236 -8.37 31.82 4.31
C ALA A 236 -9.06 30.72 3.48
N ASN A 237 -10.03 30.00 4.05
CA ASN A 237 -10.78 28.94 3.36
C ASN A 237 -12.08 29.46 2.72
N THR A 238 -12.49 30.70 2.98
CA THR A 238 -13.71 31.29 2.40
C THR A 238 -13.61 31.41 0.88
N ASN A 239 -12.43 31.73 0.35
CA ASN A 239 -12.11 31.61 -1.07
C ASN A 239 -10.85 30.75 -1.25
N MET A 240 -11.03 29.47 -1.57
CA MET A 240 -9.91 28.55 -1.81
C MET A 240 -9.20 28.79 -3.16
N PHE A 241 -9.69 29.69 -4.01
CA PHE A 241 -9.13 30.02 -5.32
C PHE A 241 -8.31 31.31 -5.30
N THR A 242 -7.72 31.66 -4.16
CA THR A 242 -6.70 32.71 -4.07
C THR A 242 -5.35 32.22 -4.60
N ASP A 243 -4.98 30.99 -4.23
CA ASP A 243 -3.73 30.33 -4.60
C ASP A 243 -3.93 29.05 -5.40
N TYR A 244 -2.92 28.71 -6.21
CA TYR A 244 -2.97 27.49 -7.01
C TYR A 244 -2.99 26.21 -6.16
N ARG A 245 -2.31 26.19 -5.01
CA ARG A 245 -2.30 25.03 -4.11
C ARG A 245 -3.67 24.77 -3.49
N THR A 246 -4.33 25.82 -3.01
CA THR A 246 -5.66 25.71 -2.40
C THR A 246 -6.74 25.44 -3.44
N SER A 247 -6.59 25.96 -4.67
CA SER A 247 -7.52 25.62 -5.78
C SER A 247 -7.44 24.15 -6.18
N LEU A 248 -6.23 23.58 -6.28
CA LEU A 248 -6.04 22.14 -6.50
C LEU A 248 -6.70 21.31 -5.39
N PHE A 249 -6.51 21.71 -4.13
CA PHE A 249 -7.13 21.04 -2.99
C PHE A 249 -8.66 21.16 -3.01
N SER A 250 -9.19 22.33 -3.39
CA SER A 250 -10.64 22.52 -3.57
C SER A 250 -11.21 21.60 -4.65
N MET A 251 -10.52 21.47 -5.79
CA MET A 251 -10.96 20.53 -6.85
C MET A 251 -10.91 19.07 -6.41
N TYR A 252 -9.94 18.69 -5.59
CA TYR A 252 -9.92 17.37 -4.95
C TYR A 252 -11.10 17.18 -3.99
N LEU A 253 -11.44 18.18 -3.16
CA LEU A 253 -12.63 18.13 -2.31
C LEU A 253 -13.91 18.04 -3.13
N TYR A 254 -13.98 18.73 -4.27
CA TYR A 254 -15.12 18.65 -5.17
C TYR A 254 -15.25 17.27 -5.82
N LEU A 255 -14.12 16.65 -6.20
CA LEU A 255 -14.05 15.28 -6.70
C LEU A 255 -14.62 14.25 -5.70
N THR A 256 -14.41 14.44 -4.40
CA THR A 256 -14.94 13.56 -3.35
C THR A 256 -16.39 13.87 -2.96
N GLY A 257 -17.01 14.86 -3.61
CA GLY A 257 -18.40 15.25 -3.37
C GLY A 257 -18.59 16.20 -2.18
N ASN A 258 -17.55 16.90 -1.73
CA ASN A 258 -17.67 17.88 -0.66
C ASN A 258 -18.44 19.12 -1.17
N PRO A 259 -19.62 19.45 -0.60
CA PRO A 259 -20.40 20.61 -1.02
C PRO A 259 -19.70 21.94 -0.71
N ASN A 260 -18.75 21.95 0.23
CA ASN A 260 -18.02 23.13 0.65
C ASN A 260 -16.84 23.48 -0.26
N ALA A 261 -16.64 22.78 -1.38
CA ALA A 261 -15.60 23.10 -2.35
C ALA A 261 -15.93 24.35 -3.20
N LEU A 262 -17.21 24.56 -3.54
CA LEU A 262 -17.70 25.67 -4.36
C LEU A 262 -18.96 26.41 -3.82
N PRO A 263 -19.20 26.52 -2.50
CA PRO A 263 -20.51 26.87 -1.95
C PRO A 263 -20.88 28.35 -2.09
N ASN A 264 -19.90 29.25 -2.26
CA ASN A 264 -20.10 30.66 -1.96
C ASN A 264 -20.47 31.53 -3.18
N TRP A 265 -20.59 30.96 -4.38
CA TRP A 265 -20.88 31.74 -5.59
C TRP A 265 -22.35 31.66 -6.00
N GLU A 266 -22.94 32.81 -6.30
CA GLU A 266 -24.29 32.89 -6.85
C GLU A 266 -24.33 32.37 -8.30
N PHE A 267 -25.10 31.30 -8.53
CA PHE A 267 -25.29 30.68 -9.84
C PHE A 267 -26.01 31.59 -10.85
N LYS A 268 -26.89 32.49 -10.38
CA LYS A 268 -27.82 33.22 -11.26
C LYS A 268 -27.13 34.21 -12.23
N ASN A 269 -25.93 34.69 -11.90
CA ASN A 269 -25.28 35.79 -12.62
C ASN A 269 -23.97 35.40 -13.33
N ASN A 270 -23.54 34.13 -13.26
CA ASN A 270 -22.21 33.71 -13.73
C ASN A 270 -22.25 32.41 -14.56
N ALA A 271 -22.79 32.50 -15.79
CA ALA A 271 -22.90 31.35 -16.70
C ALA A 271 -21.59 30.53 -16.89
N PRO A 272 -20.38 31.12 -16.94
CA PRO A 272 -19.15 30.33 -17.07
C PRO A 272 -18.85 29.42 -15.87
N ILE A 273 -19.20 29.84 -14.64
CA ILE A 273 -19.00 29.04 -13.42
C ILE A 273 -19.91 27.81 -13.49
N ASP A 274 -21.19 28.04 -13.80
CA ASP A 274 -22.19 26.98 -13.90
C ASP A 274 -21.81 25.93 -14.93
N ILE A 275 -21.37 26.38 -16.12
CA ILE A 275 -20.92 25.49 -17.20
C ILE A 275 -19.71 24.67 -16.74
N LEU A 276 -18.72 25.27 -16.08
CA LEU A 276 -17.56 24.55 -15.55
C LEU A 276 -17.95 23.54 -14.46
N MET A 277 -18.89 23.88 -13.58
CA MET A 277 -19.39 22.98 -12.53
C MET A 277 -20.18 21.81 -13.08
N VAL A 278 -21.11 22.07 -14.01
CA VAL A 278 -21.89 21.02 -14.68
C VAL A 278 -20.98 20.12 -15.51
N SER A 279 -20.02 20.69 -16.24
CA SER A 279 -19.07 19.90 -17.04
C SER A 279 -18.13 19.04 -16.19
N PHE A 280 -17.59 19.59 -15.09
CA PHE A 280 -16.77 18.83 -14.16
C PHE A 280 -17.57 17.72 -13.48
N SER A 281 -18.76 18.02 -12.96
CA SER A 281 -19.60 17.02 -12.29
C SER A 281 -20.02 15.91 -13.25
N LEU A 282 -20.38 16.21 -14.50
CA LEU A 282 -20.68 15.18 -15.50
C LEU A 282 -19.45 14.31 -15.80
N LEU A 283 -18.29 14.92 -16.03
CA LEU A 283 -17.05 14.20 -16.30
C LEU A 283 -16.64 13.28 -15.13
N ILE A 284 -16.72 13.77 -13.90
CA ILE A 284 -16.38 13.00 -12.71
C ILE A 284 -17.44 11.94 -12.40
N ALA A 285 -18.68 12.36 -12.15
CA ALA A 285 -19.71 11.51 -11.58
C ALA A 285 -20.27 10.50 -12.58
N VAL A 286 -20.43 10.90 -13.85
CA VAL A 286 -21.00 10.01 -14.87
C VAL A 286 -19.91 9.18 -15.54
N TYR A 287 -18.76 9.78 -15.87
CA TYR A 287 -17.76 9.09 -16.68
C TYR A 287 -16.62 8.50 -15.84
N LEU A 288 -15.81 9.33 -15.17
CA LEU A 288 -14.56 8.87 -14.58
C LEU A 288 -14.74 7.96 -13.36
N MET A 289 -15.67 8.25 -12.46
CA MET A 289 -15.93 7.38 -11.30
C MET A 289 -16.52 6.04 -11.72
N ASN A 290 -17.46 6.03 -12.67
CA ASN A 290 -18.02 4.79 -13.21
C ASN A 290 -16.99 3.99 -14.00
N LEU A 291 -16.12 4.65 -14.77
CA LEU A 291 -15.00 4.02 -15.45
C LEU A 291 -14.00 3.43 -14.44
N LEU A 292 -13.66 4.16 -13.38
CA LEU A 292 -12.80 3.66 -12.31
C LEU A 292 -13.38 2.40 -11.68
N ILE A 293 -14.66 2.40 -11.30
CA ILE A 293 -15.35 1.23 -10.75
C ILE A 293 -15.31 0.05 -11.74
N GLY A 294 -15.55 0.29 -13.02
CA GLY A 294 -15.45 -0.72 -14.06
C GLY A 294 -14.03 -1.30 -14.20
N LEU A 295 -13.00 -0.45 -14.19
CA LEU A 295 -11.60 -0.86 -14.24
C LEU A 295 -11.19 -1.65 -13.00
N LEU A 296 -11.64 -1.24 -11.81
CA LEU A 296 -11.42 -1.96 -10.55
C LEU A 296 -12.02 -3.37 -10.64
N ASN A 297 -13.27 -3.50 -11.10
CA ASN A 297 -13.93 -4.79 -11.23
C ASN A 297 -13.19 -5.72 -12.20
N LEU A 298 -12.75 -5.20 -13.35
CA LEU A 298 -11.96 -5.96 -14.32
C LEU A 298 -10.59 -6.37 -13.75
N ALA A 299 -9.93 -5.50 -12.99
CA ALA A 299 -8.63 -5.78 -12.40
C ALA A 299 -8.69 -6.89 -11.34
N ILE A 300 -9.72 -6.88 -10.50
CA ILE A 300 -9.92 -7.89 -9.45
C ILE A 300 -10.09 -9.31 -10.03
N GLN A 301 -10.68 -9.42 -11.23
CA GLN A 301 -10.96 -10.71 -11.89
C GLN A 301 -9.80 -11.25 -12.73
N ARG A 302 -8.79 -10.44 -13.05
CA ARG A 302 -7.81 -10.77 -14.09
C ARG A 302 -6.70 -11.71 -13.65
N ASP A 303 -6.28 -11.65 -12.39
CA ASP A 303 -5.16 -12.43 -11.88
C ASP A 303 -5.60 -13.64 -11.07
N ASN A 304 -4.88 -14.77 -11.23
CA ASN A 304 -4.95 -15.88 -10.29
C ASN A 304 -4.36 -15.42 -8.94
N ASN A 305 -5.21 -14.86 -8.09
CA ASN A 305 -4.85 -14.28 -6.80
C ASN A 305 -4.07 -15.27 -5.93
N ARG A 306 -4.35 -16.59 -6.05
CA ARG A 306 -3.65 -17.64 -5.32
C ARG A 306 -2.19 -17.77 -5.76
N VAL A 307 -1.94 -17.82 -7.06
CA VAL A 307 -0.58 -17.92 -7.61
C VAL A 307 0.23 -16.68 -7.26
N SER A 308 -0.36 -15.50 -7.40
CA SER A 308 0.29 -14.24 -7.04
C SER A 308 0.60 -14.14 -5.54
N TYR A 309 -0.27 -14.70 -4.69
CA TYR A 309 0.02 -14.86 -3.25
C TYR A 309 1.18 -15.82 -2.99
N LEU A 310 1.19 -17.00 -3.62
CA LEU A 310 2.30 -17.95 -3.47
C LEU A 310 3.64 -17.36 -3.93
N LEU A 311 3.63 -16.58 -5.01
CA LEU A 311 4.80 -15.84 -5.50
C LEU A 311 5.29 -14.84 -4.45
N GLN A 312 4.39 -14.09 -3.83
CA GLN A 312 4.73 -13.15 -2.76
C GLN A 312 5.28 -13.87 -1.51
N SER A 313 4.68 -14.98 -1.10
CA SER A 313 5.21 -15.81 -0.01
C SER A 313 6.61 -16.35 -0.34
N ALA A 314 6.85 -16.71 -1.61
CA ALA A 314 8.17 -17.13 -2.08
C ALA A 314 9.20 -16.02 -1.98
N THR A 315 8.85 -14.79 -2.37
CA THR A 315 9.73 -13.63 -2.24
C THR A 315 10.11 -13.38 -0.78
N ILE A 316 9.13 -13.37 0.14
CA ILE A 316 9.40 -13.22 1.58
C ILE A 316 10.34 -14.32 2.09
N LEU A 317 10.10 -15.58 1.71
CA LEU A 317 10.98 -16.68 2.10
C LEU A 317 12.39 -16.54 1.51
N SER A 318 12.50 -16.04 0.27
CA SER A 318 13.78 -15.81 -0.39
C SER A 318 14.60 -14.74 0.33
N GLU A 319 13.96 -13.68 0.83
CA GLU A 319 14.60 -12.66 1.65
C GLU A 319 15.09 -13.24 2.98
N ILE A 320 14.27 -14.07 3.64
CA ILE A 320 14.68 -14.80 4.86
C ILE A 320 15.91 -15.65 4.59
N GLU A 321 15.92 -16.42 3.50
CA GLU A 321 17.04 -17.30 3.16
C GLU A 321 18.34 -16.55 2.85
N LEU A 322 18.26 -15.43 2.13
CA LEU A 322 19.42 -14.64 1.76
C LEU A 322 19.97 -13.83 2.94
N PHE A 323 19.09 -13.12 3.63
CA PHE A 323 19.47 -12.04 4.53
C PHE A 323 19.41 -12.49 6.00
N TYR A 324 18.45 -13.31 6.40
CA TYR A 324 18.27 -13.64 7.82
C TYR A 324 18.98 -14.94 8.24
N LEU A 325 19.12 -15.91 7.32
CA LEU A 325 19.80 -17.17 7.64
C LEU A 325 21.33 -17.02 7.68
N LEU A 326 21.93 -17.60 8.73
CA LEU A 326 23.37 -17.74 8.83
C LEU A 326 23.91 -18.74 7.79
N PRO A 327 25.17 -18.59 7.33
CA PRO A 327 25.77 -19.49 6.35
C PRO A 327 25.71 -20.97 6.74
N ASN A 328 25.80 -21.29 8.04
CA ASN A 328 25.73 -22.65 8.54
C ASN A 328 24.31 -23.24 8.44
N GLN A 329 23.29 -22.43 8.72
CA GLN A 329 21.88 -22.86 8.66
C GLN A 329 21.44 -23.16 7.23
N ARG A 330 21.98 -22.43 6.26
CA ARG A 330 21.75 -22.69 4.82
C ARG A 330 22.31 -24.03 4.33
N ARG A 331 23.14 -24.70 5.13
CA ARG A 331 23.71 -26.02 4.82
C ARG A 331 23.00 -27.16 5.57
N TRP A 332 22.00 -26.85 6.40
CA TRP A 332 21.27 -27.87 7.16
C TRP A 332 20.38 -28.68 6.22
N LYS A 333 20.73 -29.97 6.05
CA LYS A 333 19.97 -30.91 5.22
C LYS A 333 18.52 -31.11 5.66
N THR A 334 18.20 -30.82 6.92
CA THR A 334 16.83 -30.86 7.44
C THR A 334 15.97 -29.69 6.95
N TRP A 335 16.58 -28.54 6.64
CA TRP A 335 15.92 -27.33 6.13
C TRP A 335 16.01 -27.22 4.61
N PHE A 336 17.08 -27.77 4.03
CA PHE A 336 17.33 -27.84 2.59
C PHE A 336 17.55 -29.30 2.16
N PRO A 337 16.49 -30.14 2.21
CA PRO A 337 16.59 -31.53 1.78
C PRO A 337 16.63 -31.64 0.26
N ASP A 338 17.15 -32.77 -0.23
CA ASP A 338 17.17 -33.08 -1.67
C ASP A 338 15.77 -33.51 -2.18
N VAL A 339 14.90 -34.00 -1.29
CA VAL A 339 13.52 -34.45 -1.61
C VAL A 339 12.53 -33.94 -0.54
N ILE A 340 11.37 -33.45 -0.99
CA ILE A 340 10.25 -33.03 -0.13
C ILE A 340 9.07 -33.98 -0.37
N TYR A 341 8.54 -34.57 0.71
CA TYR A 341 7.33 -35.39 0.64
C TYR A 341 6.10 -34.51 0.80
N TYR A 342 5.20 -34.54 -0.18
CA TYR A 342 3.90 -33.85 -0.13
C TYR A 342 2.78 -34.83 0.17
N HIS A 343 2.00 -34.55 1.21
CA HIS A 343 0.83 -35.32 1.56
C HIS A 343 -0.42 -34.66 0.97
N ALA A 344 -1.00 -35.28 -0.05
CA ALA A 344 -2.22 -34.81 -0.70
C ALA A 344 -3.45 -35.53 -0.15
N ASN A 345 -4.55 -34.80 0.05
CA ASN A 345 -5.84 -35.40 0.39
C ASN A 345 -6.38 -36.19 -0.81
N ILE A 346 -6.79 -37.44 -0.60
CA ILE A 346 -7.27 -38.36 -1.65
C ILE A 346 -8.45 -37.77 -2.42
N ASP A 347 -9.41 -37.16 -1.75
CA ASP A 347 -10.62 -36.63 -2.38
C ASP A 347 -10.33 -35.35 -3.17
N LYS A 348 -9.49 -34.45 -2.64
CA LYS A 348 -9.02 -33.27 -3.37
C LYS A 348 -8.28 -33.69 -4.64
N THR A 349 -7.35 -34.65 -4.52
CA THR A 349 -6.56 -35.18 -5.64
C THR A 349 -7.45 -35.83 -6.71
N ARG A 350 -8.49 -36.57 -6.30
CA ARG A 350 -9.44 -37.18 -7.24
C ARG A 350 -10.23 -36.14 -8.04
N ARG A 351 -10.65 -35.03 -7.41
CA ARG A 351 -11.41 -33.97 -8.08
C ARG A 351 -10.56 -33.30 -9.16
N GLU A 352 -9.36 -32.90 -8.78
CA GLU A 352 -8.43 -32.19 -9.65
C GLU A 352 -8.00 -33.04 -10.85
N ILE A 353 -7.69 -34.32 -10.63
CA ILE A 353 -7.42 -35.24 -11.75
C ILE A 353 -8.62 -35.37 -12.71
N LYS A 354 -9.86 -35.32 -12.20
CA LYS A 354 -11.05 -35.36 -13.06
C LYS A 354 -11.22 -34.07 -13.86
N GLU A 355 -10.90 -32.92 -13.28
CA GLU A 355 -10.95 -31.61 -13.94
C GLU A 355 -9.90 -31.51 -15.04
N ILE A 356 -8.63 -31.81 -14.74
CA ILE A 356 -7.54 -31.80 -15.73
C ILE A 356 -7.83 -32.77 -16.90
N ASN A 357 -8.44 -33.94 -16.61
CA ASN A 357 -8.88 -34.88 -17.66
C ASN A 357 -10.08 -34.39 -18.47
N LYS A 358 -10.91 -33.51 -17.93
CA LYS A 358 -12.06 -32.92 -18.64
C LYS A 358 -11.59 -31.85 -19.61
N ASP A 359 -10.59 -31.07 -19.22
CA ASP A 359 -10.05 -29.97 -20.01
C ASP A 359 -8.99 -30.45 -21.03
N GLY A 360 -8.64 -31.74 -21.00
CA GLY A 360 -7.68 -32.36 -21.92
C GLY A 360 -6.23 -31.90 -21.68
N GLU A 361 -5.98 -31.21 -20.57
CA GLU A 361 -4.68 -30.63 -20.24
C GLU A 361 -3.66 -31.66 -19.74
N TRP A 362 -4.11 -32.85 -19.31
CA TRP A 362 -3.19 -33.90 -18.87
C TRP A 362 -2.52 -34.60 -20.04
N LYS A 363 -1.57 -33.92 -20.67
CA LYS A 363 -0.77 -34.45 -21.77
C LYS A 363 -0.04 -35.71 -21.31
N TYR A 364 -0.06 -36.73 -22.17
CA TYR A 364 0.75 -37.94 -21.98
C TYR A 364 2.21 -37.57 -22.22
N ASP A 365 2.99 -37.46 -21.14
CA ASP A 365 4.44 -37.44 -21.28
C ASP A 365 4.89 -38.79 -21.82
N THR A 366 5.21 -38.81 -23.10
CA THR A 366 5.73 -39.97 -23.82
C THR A 366 7.25 -40.09 -23.70
N GLU A 367 7.93 -39.02 -23.28
CA GLU A 367 9.39 -38.94 -23.19
C GLU A 367 9.99 -39.65 -21.97
N PHE A 368 9.22 -39.83 -20.87
CA PHE A 368 9.73 -40.38 -19.61
C PHE A 368 8.91 -41.58 -19.11
N PRO A 369 9.39 -42.83 -19.30
CA PRO A 369 8.69 -44.05 -18.88
C PRO A 369 8.38 -44.13 -17.38
N GLU A 370 9.22 -43.51 -16.55
CA GLU A 370 9.06 -43.49 -15.09
C GLU A 370 7.87 -42.63 -14.66
N ILE A 371 7.69 -41.47 -15.29
CA ILE A 371 6.56 -40.56 -15.03
C ILE A 371 5.24 -41.25 -15.39
N ARG A 372 5.22 -41.98 -16.51
CA ARG A 372 4.07 -42.80 -16.91
C ARG A 372 3.73 -43.86 -15.86
N LYS A 373 4.71 -44.61 -15.37
CA LYS A 373 4.49 -45.62 -14.31
C LYS A 373 3.99 -45.00 -13.01
N MET A 374 4.54 -43.85 -12.61
CA MET A 374 4.08 -43.12 -11.42
C MET A 374 2.63 -42.67 -11.56
N ARG A 375 2.24 -42.18 -12.74
CA ARG A 375 0.86 -41.81 -13.06
C ARG A 375 -0.09 -43.00 -12.97
N GLU A 376 0.24 -44.11 -13.63
CA GLU A 376 -0.59 -45.33 -13.60
C GLU A 376 -0.79 -45.82 -12.16
N ASN A 377 0.27 -45.81 -11.35
CA ASN A 377 0.20 -46.13 -9.93
C ASN A 377 -0.67 -45.16 -9.13
N LEU A 378 -0.62 -43.85 -9.43
CA LEU A 378 -1.46 -42.84 -8.79
C LEU A 378 -2.94 -43.06 -9.12
N LEU A 379 -3.27 -43.24 -10.41
CA LEU A 379 -4.64 -43.51 -10.86
C LEU A 379 -5.22 -44.78 -10.22
N LYS A 380 -4.40 -45.83 -10.14
CA LYS A 380 -4.76 -47.08 -9.45
C LYS A 380 -5.02 -46.87 -7.96
N LYS A 381 -4.15 -46.14 -7.25
CA LYS A 381 -4.35 -45.82 -5.83
C LYS A 381 -5.59 -44.95 -5.59
N LEU A 382 -5.93 -44.09 -6.54
CA LEU A 382 -7.09 -43.20 -6.44
C LEU A 382 -8.39 -43.84 -6.96
N ASN A 383 -8.36 -45.08 -7.46
CA ASN A 383 -9.51 -45.77 -8.08
C ASN A 383 -10.13 -44.97 -9.24
N ILE A 384 -9.31 -44.30 -10.06
CA ILE A 384 -9.76 -43.58 -11.26
C ILE A 384 -9.48 -44.46 -12.48
N ARG A 385 -10.51 -44.73 -13.30
CA ARG A 385 -10.33 -45.47 -14.57
C ARG A 385 -9.71 -44.56 -15.62
N ASP A 386 -8.60 -45.00 -16.21
CA ASP A 386 -7.91 -44.27 -17.27
C ASP A 386 -8.71 -44.42 -18.58
N ARG A 387 -9.27 -43.30 -19.09
CA ARG A 387 -10.18 -43.35 -20.26
C ARG A 387 -9.47 -43.65 -21.59
N HIS A 388 -8.14 -43.63 -21.63
CA HIS A 388 -7.35 -43.88 -22.84
C HIS A 388 -6.93 -45.35 -23.05
N GLN A 389 -7.31 -46.28 -22.17
CA GLN A 389 -7.14 -47.72 -22.42
C GLN A 389 -8.28 -48.33 -23.27
N GLN A 390 -9.18 -47.51 -23.82
CA GLN A 390 -10.33 -47.95 -24.63
C GLN A 390 -10.27 -47.53 -26.11
N LYS A 391 -9.09 -47.16 -26.64
CA LYS A 391 -8.90 -46.99 -28.09
C LYS A 391 -7.81 -47.90 -28.62
#